data_AF-A0A524L7G7-F1
#
_entry.id   AF-A0A524L7G7-F1
#
_cell.length_a   1.000
_cell.length_b   1.000
_cell.length_c   1.000
_cell.angle_alpha   90.00
_cell.angle_beta   90.00
_cell.angle_gamma   90.00
#
_symmetry.space_group_name_H-M   'P 1'
#
loop_
_entity.id
_entity.type
_entity.pdbx_description
1 polymer ?
#
loop_
_entity_poly.entity_id
_entity_poly.type
_entity_poly.pdbx_seq_one_letter_code
_entity_poly.pdbx_strand_id
1 'polypeptide(L)'
;MLLSKESQNVLKLVRDALGSGMISPPVAFVISFIPNFEEADLVALLMDEERILSDLEIHEPRIVAHAENLLPLFRLLAPVIEEVENLDFNEYWTSQSIPAIILKRDELQRFTKNVSLIEETSAFLDKRYQIDPMTIYLCAFAAPYAIKVSGKRYITDVSYSKEIIFGKALHEMFHMTLDHESLGDLFDQLADDPFIRLAFERKDPRYGFPEMNGYLEENIVEAMTLYICHKTALEPDPFTYLLHHDGGSHVFSVILLDYMQRVPKLEGSSFSEYLISLVKKMPHGNLANAYQKALENAGKNLTI
;
A
#
# COMPACT_ATOMS: atom_id res chain seq x y z
N MET A 1 29.21 6.10 2.56
CA MET A 1 30.00 5.70 3.75
C MET A 1 29.52 4.35 4.22
N LEU A 2 30.39 3.57 4.87
CA LEU A 2 30.03 2.24 5.39
C LEU A 2 30.22 2.26 6.90
N LEU A 3 29.24 1.71 7.62
CA LEU A 3 29.34 1.47 9.05
C LEU A 3 30.54 0.58 9.39
N SER A 4 31.07 0.72 10.58
CA SER A 4 32.08 -0.13 11.17
C SER A 4 31.62 -1.59 11.19
N LYS A 5 32.59 -2.52 11.23
CA LYS A 5 32.29 -3.95 11.38
C LYS A 5 31.54 -4.24 12.69
N GLU A 6 31.80 -3.46 13.72
CA GLU A 6 31.14 -3.59 15.03
C GLU A 6 29.65 -3.25 14.92
N SER A 7 29.31 -2.08 14.39
CA SER A 7 27.92 -1.68 14.16
C SER A 7 27.18 -2.62 13.21
N GLN A 8 27.84 -3.11 12.16
CA GLN A 8 27.25 -4.13 11.28
C GLN A 8 26.93 -5.43 12.04
N ASN A 9 27.79 -5.87 12.96
CA ASN A 9 27.55 -7.06 13.78
C ASN A 9 26.40 -6.84 14.77
N VAL A 10 26.29 -5.65 15.36
CA VAL A 10 25.17 -5.29 16.24
C VAL A 10 23.85 -5.32 15.47
N LEU A 11 23.78 -4.68 14.30
CA LEU A 11 22.58 -4.69 13.45
C LEU A 11 22.19 -6.12 13.04
N LYS A 12 23.17 -6.97 12.74
CA LYS A 12 22.94 -8.38 12.45
C LYS A 12 22.35 -9.12 13.66
N LEU A 13 22.91 -8.93 14.85
CA LEU A 13 22.41 -9.54 16.09
C LEU A 13 20.96 -9.12 16.36
N VAL A 14 20.67 -7.82 16.26
CA VAL A 14 19.32 -7.27 16.47
C VAL A 14 18.33 -7.85 15.46
N ARG A 15 18.70 -7.86 14.18
CA ARG A 15 17.88 -8.47 13.12
C ARG A 15 17.58 -9.93 13.41
N ASP A 16 18.60 -10.71 13.77
CA ASP A 16 18.47 -12.14 14.03
C ASP A 16 17.59 -12.38 15.28
N ALA A 17 17.66 -11.51 16.30
CA ALA A 17 16.81 -11.56 17.50
C ALA A 17 15.35 -11.18 17.22
N LEU A 18 15.11 -10.17 16.37
CA LEU A 18 13.76 -9.74 15.98
C LEU A 18 13.12 -10.67 14.93
N GLY A 19 13.90 -11.52 14.28
CA GLY A 19 13.46 -12.32 13.13
C GLY A 19 13.07 -11.47 11.91
N SER A 20 13.48 -10.20 11.88
CA SER A 20 13.10 -9.22 10.86
C SER A 20 14.21 -8.21 10.62
N GLY A 21 14.35 -7.77 9.35
CA GLY A 21 15.22 -6.65 8.97
C GLY A 21 14.68 -5.28 9.40
N MET A 22 13.42 -5.21 9.81
CA MET A 22 12.78 -3.96 10.23
C MET A 22 13.05 -3.68 11.71
N ILE A 23 14.15 -2.99 11.98
CA ILE A 23 14.54 -2.56 13.33
C ILE A 23 13.82 -1.27 13.74
N SER A 24 13.52 -0.39 12.78
CA SER A 24 12.92 0.91 13.05
C SER A 24 11.51 0.88 13.64
N PRO A 25 10.58 -0.06 13.30
CA PRO A 25 9.23 -0.03 13.86
C PRO A 25 9.16 -0.12 15.39
N PRO A 26 9.81 -1.10 16.08
CA PRO A 26 9.74 -1.16 17.54
C PRO A 26 10.38 0.07 18.21
N VAL A 27 11.46 0.61 17.63
CA VAL A 27 12.12 1.82 18.14
C VAL A 27 11.22 3.05 17.99
N ALA A 28 10.72 3.30 16.78
CA ALA A 28 9.83 4.43 16.50
C ALA A 28 8.54 4.36 17.31
N PHE A 29 7.97 3.16 17.48
CA PHE A 29 6.76 2.97 18.26
C PHE A 29 6.93 3.42 19.71
N VAL A 30 8.00 2.98 20.38
CA VAL A 30 8.24 3.35 21.79
C VAL A 30 8.57 4.83 21.93
N ILE A 31 9.48 5.35 21.10
CA ILE A 31 9.88 6.76 21.16
C ILE A 31 8.69 7.68 20.90
N SER A 32 7.72 7.28 20.08
CA SER A 32 6.54 8.10 19.79
C SER A 32 5.64 8.39 21.00
N PHE A 33 5.80 7.66 22.11
CA PHE A 33 5.08 7.93 23.37
C PHE A 33 5.79 8.94 24.27
N ILE A 34 7.04 9.29 23.96
CA ILE A 34 7.85 10.21 24.76
C ILE A 34 7.51 11.64 24.32
N PRO A 35 7.07 12.53 25.23
CA PRO A 35 6.78 13.91 24.88
C PRO A 35 8.00 14.65 24.33
N ASN A 36 7.78 15.40 23.24
CA ASN A 36 8.79 16.23 22.54
C ASN A 36 10.03 15.43 22.10
N PHE A 37 9.88 14.15 21.75
CA PHE A 37 10.99 13.31 21.30
C PHE A 37 11.68 13.87 20.04
N GLU A 38 10.96 14.64 19.23
CA GLU A 38 11.44 15.26 18.00
C GLU A 38 12.48 16.36 18.21
N GLU A 39 12.55 16.91 19.43
CA GLU A 39 13.54 17.91 19.84
C GLU A 39 14.71 17.29 20.63
N ALA A 40 14.61 16.02 20.99
CA ALA A 40 15.59 15.34 21.82
C ALA A 40 16.78 14.82 21.01
N ASP A 41 17.95 14.80 21.64
CA ASP A 41 19.08 14.01 21.15
C ASP A 41 18.72 12.52 21.22
N LEU A 42 18.68 11.85 20.06
CA LEU A 42 18.16 10.49 19.97
C LEU A 42 19.02 9.50 20.74
N VAL A 43 20.34 9.66 20.71
CA VAL A 43 21.27 8.78 21.43
C VAL A 43 21.08 8.93 22.93
N ALA A 44 21.05 10.17 23.44
CA ALA A 44 20.79 10.45 24.84
C ALA A 44 19.42 9.93 25.28
N LEU A 45 18.39 10.11 24.44
CA LEU A 45 17.04 9.63 24.74
C LEU A 45 16.98 8.12 24.85
N LEU A 46 17.60 7.39 23.92
CA LEU A 46 17.65 5.92 23.94
C LEU A 46 18.40 5.37 25.17
N MET A 47 19.31 6.16 25.73
CA MET A 47 20.07 5.80 26.92
C MET A 47 19.41 6.27 28.24
N ASP A 48 18.36 7.09 28.16
CA ASP A 48 17.61 7.60 29.32
C ASP A 48 16.44 6.68 29.67
N GLU A 49 16.79 5.52 30.23
CA GLU A 49 15.82 4.47 30.56
C GLU A 49 14.79 4.90 31.61
N GLU A 50 15.19 5.74 32.57
CA GLU A 50 14.30 6.23 33.61
C GLU A 50 13.21 7.10 32.99
N ARG A 51 13.57 8.02 32.08
CA ARG A 51 12.61 8.81 31.33
C ARG A 51 11.71 7.94 30.46
N ILE A 52 12.29 7.01 29.70
CA ILE A 52 11.51 6.09 28.84
C ILE A 52 10.46 5.34 29.69
N LEU A 53 10.86 4.76 30.82
CA LEU A 53 9.96 4.01 31.69
C LEU A 53 8.87 4.92 32.27
N SER A 54 9.25 6.08 32.80
CA SER A 54 8.31 7.06 33.37
C SER A 54 7.27 7.50 32.33
N ASP A 55 7.71 7.85 31.11
CA ASP A 55 6.82 8.31 30.05
C ASP A 55 5.92 7.17 29.54
N LEU A 56 6.44 5.94 29.44
CA LEU A 56 5.62 4.76 29.12
C LEU A 56 4.57 4.47 30.19
N GLU A 57 4.91 4.57 31.48
CA GLU A 57 3.95 4.38 32.57
C GLU A 57 2.79 5.38 32.52
N ILE A 58 3.08 6.63 32.13
CA ILE A 58 2.09 7.70 32.03
C ILE A 58 1.24 7.58 30.76
N HIS A 59 1.88 7.37 29.61
CA HIS A 59 1.24 7.51 28.30
C HIS A 59 0.78 6.19 27.70
N GLU A 60 1.45 5.08 27.98
CA GLU A 60 1.10 3.76 27.44
C GLU A 60 1.50 2.60 28.38
N PRO A 61 0.80 2.46 29.52
CA PRO A 61 1.18 1.52 30.57
C PRO A 61 1.14 0.05 30.13
N ARG A 62 0.44 -0.26 29.02
CA ARG A 62 0.37 -1.62 28.47
C ARG A 62 1.73 -2.09 27.91
N ILE A 63 2.59 -1.16 27.48
CA ILE A 63 3.90 -1.48 26.90
C ILE A 63 4.98 -1.63 27.98
N VAL A 64 4.76 -1.13 29.19
CA VAL A 64 5.73 -1.20 30.30
C VAL A 64 6.15 -2.65 30.58
N ALA A 65 5.21 -3.60 30.48
CA ALA A 65 5.48 -5.03 30.62
C ALA A 65 6.50 -5.58 29.59
N HIS A 66 6.71 -4.88 28.47
CA HIS A 66 7.67 -5.22 27.43
C HIS A 66 8.98 -4.42 27.55
N ALA A 67 9.10 -3.48 28.49
CA ALA A 67 10.27 -2.61 28.62
C ALA A 67 11.57 -3.40 28.86
N GLU A 68 11.51 -4.54 29.57
CA GLU A 68 12.65 -5.43 29.80
C GLU A 68 13.31 -5.92 28.50
N ASN A 69 12.55 -5.99 27.40
CA ASN A 69 13.05 -6.41 26.08
C ASN A 69 13.43 -5.19 25.20
N LEU A 70 12.82 -4.03 25.45
CA LEU A 70 13.01 -2.81 24.65
C LEU A 70 14.25 -2.02 25.08
N LEU A 71 14.50 -1.89 26.38
CA LEU A 71 15.64 -1.12 26.88
C LEU A 71 16.99 -1.73 26.45
N PRO A 72 17.20 -3.07 26.50
CA PRO A 72 18.42 -3.67 25.96
C PRO A 72 18.60 -3.41 24.46
N LEU A 73 17.51 -3.40 23.69
CA LEU A 73 17.55 -3.08 22.26
C LEU A 73 18.05 -1.64 22.06
N PHE A 74 17.59 -0.68 22.87
CA PHE A 74 18.04 0.71 22.77
C PHE A 74 19.51 0.89 23.12
N ARG A 75 19.98 0.26 24.20
CA ARG A 75 21.41 0.27 24.56
C ARG A 75 22.29 -0.29 23.44
N LEU A 76 21.83 -1.34 22.76
CA LEU A 76 22.56 -1.94 21.64
C LEU A 76 22.57 -1.02 20.42
N LEU A 77 21.46 -0.34 20.13
CA LEU A 77 21.34 0.52 18.95
C LEU A 77 21.97 1.90 19.14
N ALA A 78 22.05 2.43 20.36
CA ALA A 78 22.56 3.78 20.62
C ALA A 78 23.97 4.03 20.03
N PRO A 79 24.98 3.15 20.21
CA PRO A 79 26.29 3.33 19.56
C PRO A 79 26.24 3.28 18.02
N VAL A 80 25.31 2.51 17.46
CA VAL A 80 25.13 2.43 15.99
C VAL A 80 24.55 3.75 15.46
N ILE A 81 23.58 4.33 16.18
CA ILE A 81 22.97 5.61 15.81
C ILE A 81 24.01 6.74 15.95
N GLU A 82 24.79 6.74 17.03
CA GLU A 82 25.89 7.69 17.22
C GLU A 82 26.92 7.58 16.08
N GLU A 83 27.26 6.37 15.63
CA GLU A 83 28.14 6.21 14.46
C GLU A 83 27.49 6.78 13.19
N VAL A 84 26.21 6.54 12.95
CA VAL A 84 25.48 7.10 11.80
C VAL A 84 25.52 8.63 11.83
N GLU A 85 25.27 9.25 12.98
CA GLU A 85 25.34 10.70 13.15
C GLU A 85 26.74 11.24 12.85
N ASN A 86 27.78 10.56 13.34
CA ASN A 86 29.19 10.88 13.08
C ASN A 86 29.63 10.65 11.62
N LEU A 87 28.86 9.90 10.83
CA LEU A 87 29.06 9.71 9.39
C LEU A 87 28.31 10.76 8.56
N ASP A 88 28.22 11.97 9.08
CA ASP A 88 27.60 13.14 8.46
C ASP A 88 26.12 12.92 8.07
N PHE A 89 25.38 12.10 8.82
CA PHE A 89 23.96 11.85 8.51
C PHE A 89 23.13 13.14 8.48
N ASN A 90 23.44 14.11 9.35
CA ASN A 90 22.77 15.42 9.33
C ASN A 90 23.01 16.17 8.00
N GLU A 91 24.25 16.17 7.50
CA GLU A 91 24.57 16.77 6.20
C GLU A 91 23.86 16.02 5.06
N TYR A 92 23.87 14.70 5.08
CA TYR A 92 23.14 13.88 4.12
C TYR A 92 21.62 14.19 4.15
N TRP A 93 21.03 14.26 5.35
CA TRP A 93 19.61 14.53 5.53
C TRP A 93 19.22 15.90 4.98
N THR A 94 19.99 16.94 5.32
CA THR A 94 19.71 18.32 4.95
C THR A 94 20.04 18.62 3.48
N SER A 95 21.10 18.04 2.93
CA SER A 95 21.54 18.29 1.54
C SER A 95 20.95 17.34 0.50
N GLN A 96 20.52 16.13 0.88
CA GLN A 96 19.98 15.13 -0.04
C GLN A 96 18.52 14.80 0.26
N SER A 97 18.21 14.31 1.47
CA SER A 97 16.87 13.79 1.78
C SER A 97 15.78 14.86 1.79
N ILE A 98 15.99 15.98 2.50
CA ILE A 98 15.03 17.09 2.56
C ILE A 98 14.75 17.66 1.16
N PRO A 99 15.75 18.01 0.34
CA PRO A 99 15.52 18.47 -1.03
C PRO A 99 14.75 17.47 -1.89
N ALA A 100 15.06 16.16 -1.78
CA ALA A 100 14.32 15.12 -2.50
C ALA A 100 12.85 15.05 -2.09
N ILE A 101 12.56 15.13 -0.78
CA ILE A 101 11.18 15.12 -0.25
C ILE A 101 10.42 16.36 -0.74
N ILE A 102 11.03 17.54 -0.68
CA ILE A 102 10.41 18.79 -1.15
C ILE A 102 10.13 18.70 -2.65
N LEU A 103 11.10 18.25 -3.44
CA LEU A 103 10.93 18.09 -4.89
C LEU A 103 9.79 17.13 -5.23
N LYS A 104 9.72 15.98 -4.54
CA LYS A 104 8.64 14.99 -4.71
C LYS A 104 7.29 15.58 -4.31
N ARG A 105 7.21 16.27 -3.16
CA ARG A 105 5.98 16.95 -2.73
C ARG A 105 5.48 17.92 -3.81
N ASP A 106 6.37 18.75 -4.36
CA ASP A 106 6.01 19.74 -5.36
C ASP A 106 5.65 19.10 -6.72
N GLU A 107 6.24 17.96 -7.06
CA GLU A 107 5.82 17.11 -8.18
C GLU A 107 4.38 16.60 -7.98
N LEU A 108 4.10 15.96 -6.84
CA LEU A 108 2.78 15.40 -6.56
C LEU A 108 1.71 16.49 -6.48
N GLN A 109 2.00 17.63 -5.86
CA GLN A 109 1.09 18.77 -5.79
C GLN A 109 0.75 19.36 -7.16
N ARG A 110 1.72 19.39 -8.10
CA ARG A 110 1.45 19.81 -9.48
C ARG A 110 0.58 18.79 -10.21
N PHE A 111 0.86 17.50 -10.02
CA PHE A 111 0.05 16.43 -10.60
C PHE A 111 -1.41 16.53 -10.14
N THR A 112 -1.67 16.64 -8.83
CA THR A 112 -3.03 16.70 -8.29
C THR A 112 -3.81 17.95 -8.70
N LYS A 113 -3.13 19.02 -9.13
CA LYS A 113 -3.78 20.23 -9.65
C LYS A 113 -4.18 20.13 -11.12
N ASN A 114 -3.48 19.28 -11.88
CA ASN A 114 -3.61 19.20 -13.33
C ASN A 114 -4.40 17.99 -13.81
N VAL A 115 -4.64 17.02 -12.92
CA VAL A 115 -5.32 15.77 -13.24
C VAL A 115 -6.64 15.73 -12.50
N SER A 116 -7.69 15.32 -13.21
CA SER A 116 -9.05 15.18 -12.70
C SER A 116 -9.23 13.93 -11.83
N LEU A 117 -8.21 13.57 -11.03
CA LEU A 117 -8.19 12.32 -10.29
C LEU A 117 -9.32 12.26 -9.26
N ILE A 118 -9.56 13.39 -8.58
CA ILE A 118 -10.63 13.50 -7.58
C ILE A 118 -11.99 13.41 -8.27
N GLU A 119 -12.17 14.08 -9.41
CA GLU A 119 -13.41 14.10 -10.17
C GLU A 119 -13.72 12.71 -10.75
N GLU A 120 -12.75 12.05 -11.37
CA GLU A 120 -12.92 10.70 -11.92
C GLU A 120 -13.24 9.69 -10.81
N THR A 121 -12.51 9.75 -9.68
CA THR A 121 -12.77 8.89 -8.53
C THR A 121 -14.15 9.15 -7.93
N SER A 122 -14.53 10.43 -7.76
CA SER A 122 -15.83 10.81 -7.17
C SER A 122 -17.01 10.51 -8.08
N ALA A 123 -16.84 10.54 -9.39
CA ALA A 123 -17.88 10.17 -10.36
C ALA A 123 -18.04 8.64 -10.45
N PHE A 124 -16.93 7.91 -10.29
CA PHE A 124 -16.91 6.47 -10.27
C PHE A 124 -17.52 5.91 -9.00
N LEU A 125 -17.18 6.50 -7.85
CA LEU A 125 -17.85 6.26 -6.58
C LEU A 125 -19.21 6.97 -6.55
N ASP A 126 -20.06 6.58 -5.62
CA ASP A 126 -21.32 7.30 -5.37
C ASP A 126 -21.02 8.66 -4.73
N LYS A 127 -21.73 9.74 -5.12
CA LYS A 127 -21.62 11.08 -4.50
C LYS A 127 -21.88 11.08 -2.99
N ARG A 128 -22.53 10.03 -2.46
CA ARG A 128 -22.69 9.80 -1.01
C ARG A 128 -21.37 9.50 -0.30
N TYR A 129 -20.37 8.98 -1.01
CA TYR A 129 -19.01 8.91 -0.50
C TYR A 129 -18.37 10.29 -0.60
N GLN A 130 -18.54 11.11 0.45
CA GLN A 130 -17.63 12.24 0.64
C GLN A 130 -16.22 11.65 0.76
N ILE A 131 -15.41 11.87 -0.28
CA ILE A 131 -13.99 11.52 -0.22
C ILE A 131 -13.35 12.55 0.71
N ASP A 132 -13.36 12.29 2.01
CA ASP A 132 -12.56 13.10 2.93
C ASP A 132 -11.11 13.14 2.44
N PRO A 133 -10.39 14.25 2.67
CA PRO A 133 -9.01 14.40 2.24
C PRO A 133 -8.15 13.22 2.68
N MET A 134 -7.52 12.55 1.72
CA MET A 134 -6.45 11.59 2.00
C MET A 134 -5.18 12.37 2.37
N THR A 135 -4.49 11.90 3.40
CA THR A 135 -3.21 12.48 3.81
C THR A 135 -2.10 11.50 3.46
N ILE A 136 -1.13 11.94 2.67
CA ILE A 136 0.07 11.17 2.33
C ILE A 136 1.26 11.79 3.05
N TYR A 137 1.88 11.03 3.94
CA TYR A 137 3.15 11.35 4.56
C TYR A 137 4.29 10.87 3.67
N LEU A 138 5.04 11.82 3.10
CA LEU A 138 6.23 11.54 2.30
C LEU A 138 7.42 11.38 3.23
N CYS A 139 7.97 10.17 3.28
CA CYS A 139 9.09 9.81 4.13
C CYS A 139 10.31 9.44 3.26
N ALA A 140 11.50 9.51 3.85
CA ALA A 140 12.67 8.82 3.33
C ALA A 140 12.94 7.58 4.19
N PHE A 141 13.54 6.55 3.58
CA PHE A 141 13.84 5.27 4.23
C PHE A 141 12.61 4.45 4.65
N ALA A 142 11.46 4.72 4.04
CA ALA A 142 10.25 3.92 4.22
C ALA A 142 10.21 2.72 3.25
N ALA A 143 10.94 2.77 2.13
CA ALA A 143 11.00 1.67 1.16
C ALA A 143 11.55 0.36 1.77
N PRO A 144 11.05 -0.83 1.37
CA PRO A 144 10.05 -1.06 0.34
C PRO A 144 8.59 -0.89 0.81
N TYR A 145 8.37 -0.40 2.02
CA TYR A 145 7.05 -0.37 2.63
C TYR A 145 6.32 0.94 2.32
N ALA A 146 5.17 0.85 1.65
CA ALA A 146 4.15 1.89 1.65
C ALA A 146 2.95 1.31 2.38
N ILE A 147 2.46 1.99 3.41
CA ILE A 147 1.48 1.40 4.32
C ILE A 147 0.39 2.43 4.64
N LYS A 148 -0.85 1.95 4.65
CA LYS A 148 -1.99 2.61 5.28
C LYS A 148 -1.80 2.61 6.80
N VAL A 149 -1.59 3.78 7.38
CA VAL A 149 -1.35 3.90 8.84
C VAL A 149 -2.65 3.68 9.59
N SER A 150 -3.66 4.50 9.29
CA SER A 150 -4.99 4.43 9.89
C SER A 150 -5.96 5.32 9.14
N GLY A 151 -7.16 4.82 8.88
CA GLY A 151 -8.16 5.53 8.08
C GLY A 151 -7.60 5.92 6.71
N LYS A 152 -7.68 7.21 6.36
CA LYS A 152 -7.24 7.78 5.08
C LYS A 152 -5.83 8.39 5.13
N ARG A 153 -4.98 7.87 6.01
CA ARG A 153 -3.59 8.33 6.20
C ARG A 153 -2.62 7.26 5.73
N TYR A 154 -1.70 7.66 4.86
CA TYR A 154 -0.77 6.76 4.18
C TYR A 154 0.66 7.25 4.34
N ILE A 155 1.60 6.33 4.51
CA ILE A 155 3.04 6.60 4.43
C ILE A 155 3.55 6.08 3.10
N THR A 156 4.38 6.87 2.43
CA THR A 156 5.09 6.45 1.24
C THR A 156 6.53 6.96 1.23
N ASP A 157 7.40 6.21 0.56
CA ASP A 157 8.78 6.63 0.36
C ASP A 157 8.91 7.62 -0.80
N VAL A 158 9.81 8.59 -0.64
CA VAL A 158 10.14 9.62 -1.63
C VAL A 158 10.70 9.05 -2.94
N SER A 159 11.32 7.86 -2.89
CA SER A 159 11.86 7.19 -4.08
C SER A 159 10.80 6.64 -5.02
N TYR A 160 9.55 6.50 -4.54
CA TYR A 160 8.48 5.99 -5.38
C TYR A 160 8.01 7.01 -6.42
N SER A 161 7.63 6.46 -7.57
CA SER A 161 7.02 7.24 -8.64
C SER A 161 5.61 7.66 -8.24
N LYS A 162 5.09 8.73 -8.84
CA LYS A 162 3.73 9.20 -8.57
C LYS A 162 2.68 8.13 -8.90
N GLU A 163 2.94 7.32 -9.92
CA GLU A 163 2.10 6.19 -10.34
C GLU A 163 1.95 5.17 -9.22
N ILE A 164 3.06 4.75 -8.59
CA ILE A 164 3.03 3.84 -7.45
C ILE A 164 2.30 4.47 -6.25
N ILE A 165 2.58 5.74 -5.95
CA ILE A 165 2.00 6.44 -4.79
C ILE A 165 0.48 6.55 -4.92
N PHE A 166 -0.01 7.08 -6.04
CA PHE A 166 -1.44 7.29 -6.26
C PHE A 166 -2.15 5.96 -6.52
N GLY A 167 -1.56 5.04 -7.29
CA GLY A 167 -2.13 3.71 -7.54
C GLY A 167 -2.41 2.97 -6.23
N LYS A 168 -1.42 2.88 -5.33
CA LYS A 168 -1.61 2.25 -4.02
C LYS A 168 -2.64 2.97 -3.14
N ALA A 169 -2.62 4.30 -3.11
CA ALA A 169 -3.58 5.06 -2.32
C ALA A 169 -5.03 4.86 -2.81
N LEU A 170 -5.24 4.78 -4.12
CA LEU A 170 -6.53 4.47 -4.72
C LEU A 170 -6.98 3.05 -4.38
N HIS A 171 -6.07 2.08 -4.51
CA HIS A 171 -6.32 0.67 -4.19
C HIS A 171 -6.84 0.48 -2.76
N GLU A 172 -6.09 1.00 -1.79
CA GLU A 172 -6.44 0.92 -0.37
C GLU A 172 -7.74 1.68 -0.01
N MET A 173 -8.05 2.74 -0.77
CA MET A 173 -9.30 3.46 -0.64
C MET A 173 -10.47 2.64 -1.19
N PHE A 174 -10.31 1.93 -2.30
CA PHE A 174 -11.39 1.16 -2.91
C PHE A 174 -11.81 -0.05 -2.08
N HIS A 175 -10.89 -0.71 -1.37
CA HIS A 175 -11.26 -1.72 -0.37
C HIS A 175 -12.31 -1.20 0.64
N MET A 176 -12.21 0.06 1.05
CA MET A 176 -13.16 0.65 2.02
C MET A 176 -14.54 0.95 1.43
N THR A 177 -14.69 0.89 0.11
CA THR A 177 -15.92 1.27 -0.61
C THR A 177 -16.75 0.07 -1.07
N LEU A 178 -16.18 -1.14 -0.99
CA LEU A 178 -16.89 -2.36 -1.35
C LEU A 178 -17.85 -2.75 -0.24
N ASP A 179 -19.13 -2.83 -0.59
CA ASP A 179 -20.19 -3.31 0.28
C ASP A 179 -20.30 -4.83 0.16
N HIS A 180 -19.54 -5.53 1.00
CA HIS A 180 -19.49 -6.99 1.03
C HIS A 180 -20.86 -7.65 1.24
N GLU A 181 -21.75 -7.00 2.00
CA GLU A 181 -23.07 -7.57 2.28
C GLU A 181 -23.94 -7.61 1.01
N SER A 182 -23.92 -6.54 0.20
CA SER A 182 -24.69 -6.51 -1.05
C SER A 182 -24.05 -7.30 -2.20
N LEU A 183 -22.79 -7.72 -2.07
CA LEU A 183 -22.04 -8.42 -3.11
C LEU A 183 -21.92 -9.94 -2.88
N GLY A 184 -22.48 -10.49 -1.80
CA GLY A 184 -22.38 -11.92 -1.47
C GLY A 184 -22.78 -12.86 -2.61
N ASP A 185 -23.99 -12.70 -3.16
CA ASP A 185 -24.48 -13.53 -4.29
C ASP A 185 -23.59 -13.42 -5.54
N LEU A 186 -22.99 -12.25 -5.75
CA LEU A 186 -22.07 -12.02 -6.87
C LEU A 186 -20.76 -12.77 -6.66
N PHE A 187 -20.22 -12.79 -5.45
CA PHE A 187 -19.01 -13.53 -5.11
C PHE A 187 -19.23 -15.03 -5.29
N ASP A 188 -20.34 -15.57 -4.80
CA ASP A 188 -20.68 -16.98 -4.98
C ASP A 188 -20.78 -17.34 -6.46
N GLN A 189 -21.45 -16.51 -7.25
CA GLN A 189 -21.60 -16.71 -8.69
C GLN A 189 -20.26 -16.71 -9.44
N LEU A 190 -19.32 -15.82 -9.07
CA LEU A 190 -17.99 -15.78 -9.68
C LEU A 190 -17.11 -16.94 -9.21
N ALA A 191 -17.21 -17.34 -7.94
CA ALA A 191 -16.46 -18.46 -7.35
C ALA A 191 -16.82 -19.82 -7.96
N ASP A 192 -18.04 -19.94 -8.51
CA ASP A 192 -18.51 -21.12 -9.22
C ASP A 192 -18.06 -21.19 -10.68
N ASP A 193 -17.51 -20.10 -11.24
CA ASP A 193 -16.95 -20.14 -12.60
C ASP A 193 -15.67 -21.00 -12.65
N PRO A 194 -15.58 -22.01 -13.54
CA PRO A 194 -14.43 -22.90 -13.60
C PRO A 194 -13.09 -22.20 -13.87
N PHE A 195 -13.10 -21.11 -14.64
CA PHE A 195 -11.89 -20.37 -14.97
C PHE A 195 -11.36 -19.59 -13.77
N ILE A 196 -12.26 -18.93 -13.03
CA ILE A 196 -11.93 -18.21 -11.79
C ILE A 196 -11.42 -19.18 -10.73
N ARG A 197 -12.09 -20.33 -10.55
CA ARG A 197 -11.66 -21.35 -9.61
C ARG A 197 -10.25 -21.87 -9.93
N LEU A 198 -9.99 -22.18 -11.20
CA LEU A 198 -8.66 -22.63 -11.63
C LEU A 198 -7.60 -21.56 -11.38
N ALA A 199 -7.88 -20.29 -11.67
CA ALA A 199 -6.95 -19.19 -11.42
C ALA A 199 -6.65 -19.03 -9.93
N PHE A 200 -7.67 -19.10 -9.07
CA PHE A 200 -7.51 -19.10 -7.62
C PHE A 200 -6.66 -20.28 -7.12
N GLU A 201 -6.85 -21.49 -7.65
CA GLU A 201 -6.08 -22.68 -7.27
C GLU A 201 -4.62 -22.61 -7.73
N ARG A 202 -4.34 -21.91 -8.84
CA ARG A 202 -3.02 -21.82 -9.47
C ARG A 202 -2.21 -20.60 -9.08
N LYS A 203 -2.82 -19.60 -8.43
CA LYS A 203 -2.12 -18.40 -7.98
C LYS A 203 -0.94 -18.76 -7.08
N ASP A 204 0.11 -17.96 -7.15
CA ASP A 204 1.27 -18.15 -6.29
C ASP A 204 0.89 -17.80 -4.83
N PRO A 205 1.04 -18.73 -3.88
CA PRO A 205 0.63 -18.51 -2.50
C PRO A 205 1.38 -17.36 -1.81
N ARG A 206 2.50 -16.89 -2.38
CA ARG A 206 3.27 -15.75 -1.86
C ARG A 206 2.55 -14.41 -2.01
N TYR A 207 1.55 -14.30 -2.88
CA TYR A 207 0.84 -13.04 -3.18
C TYR A 207 -0.51 -12.87 -2.46
N GLY A 208 -0.86 -13.75 -1.50
CA GLY A 208 -1.57 -13.26 -0.31
C GLY A 208 -3.11 -13.32 -0.23
N PHE A 209 -3.83 -14.16 -0.97
CA PHE A 209 -5.30 -14.33 -0.77
C PHE A 209 -5.66 -15.79 -0.47
N PRO A 210 -5.70 -16.23 0.80
CA PRO A 210 -5.94 -17.63 1.14
C PRO A 210 -7.37 -18.09 0.84
N GLU A 211 -8.30 -17.14 0.72
CA GLU A 211 -9.73 -17.39 0.56
C GLU A 211 -10.24 -16.82 -0.76
N MET A 212 -11.24 -17.48 -1.35
CA MET A 212 -11.81 -17.08 -2.65
C MET A 212 -12.41 -15.67 -2.61
N ASN A 213 -13.09 -15.30 -1.52
CA ASN A 213 -13.68 -13.97 -1.38
C ASN A 213 -12.62 -12.87 -1.39
N GLY A 214 -11.51 -13.07 -0.65
CA GLY A 214 -10.39 -12.13 -0.66
C GLY A 214 -9.72 -12.03 -2.03
N TYR A 215 -9.61 -13.15 -2.76
CA TYR A 215 -9.09 -13.15 -4.13
C TYR A 215 -9.98 -12.37 -5.11
N LEU A 216 -11.30 -12.55 -5.02
CA LEU A 216 -12.27 -11.83 -5.86
C LEU A 216 -12.33 -10.35 -5.51
N GLU A 217 -12.34 -10.02 -4.21
CA GLU A 217 -12.26 -8.65 -3.73
C GLU A 217 -11.05 -7.94 -4.32
N GLU A 218 -9.86 -8.54 -4.20
CA GLU A 218 -8.63 -7.98 -4.75
C GLU A 218 -8.75 -7.75 -6.26
N ASN A 219 -9.27 -8.73 -7.00
CA ASN A 219 -9.42 -8.59 -8.44
C ASN A 219 -10.36 -7.43 -8.80
N ILE A 220 -11.43 -7.23 -8.04
CA ILE A 220 -12.37 -6.13 -8.23
C ILE A 220 -11.67 -4.80 -7.93
N VAL A 221 -11.00 -4.69 -6.78
CA VAL A 221 -10.29 -3.47 -6.37
C VAL A 221 -9.19 -3.12 -7.37
N GLU A 222 -8.39 -4.09 -7.80
CA GLU A 222 -7.33 -3.88 -8.79
C GLU A 222 -7.89 -3.36 -10.12
N ALA A 223 -9.02 -3.92 -10.58
CA ALA A 223 -9.67 -3.43 -11.80
C ALA A 223 -10.17 -1.99 -11.65
N MET A 224 -10.74 -1.64 -10.48
CA MET A 224 -11.19 -0.27 -10.18
C MET A 224 -10.00 0.70 -10.18
N THR A 225 -8.91 0.32 -9.51
CA THR A 225 -7.65 1.07 -9.44
C THR A 225 -7.12 1.36 -10.84
N LEU A 226 -6.97 0.32 -11.66
CA LEU A 226 -6.44 0.44 -13.01
C LEU A 226 -7.37 1.18 -13.95
N TYR A 227 -8.68 1.08 -13.78
CA TYR A 227 -9.64 1.88 -14.56
C TYR A 227 -9.43 3.38 -14.34
N ILE A 228 -9.32 3.82 -13.09
CA ILE A 228 -9.06 5.23 -12.76
C ILE A 228 -7.64 5.65 -13.14
N CYS A 229 -6.63 4.82 -12.85
CA CYS A 229 -5.25 5.12 -13.22
C CYS A 229 -5.08 5.27 -14.74
N HIS A 230 -5.77 4.44 -15.53
CA HIS A 230 -5.74 4.55 -16.98
C HIS A 230 -6.37 5.84 -17.48
N LYS A 231 -7.57 6.19 -16.98
CA LYS A 231 -8.25 7.45 -17.34
C LYS A 231 -7.47 8.69 -16.95
N THR A 232 -6.65 8.60 -15.91
CA THR A 232 -5.86 9.71 -15.37
C THR A 232 -4.39 9.69 -15.81
N ALA A 233 -4.04 8.83 -16.77
CA ALA A 233 -2.70 8.65 -17.32
C ALA A 233 -1.61 8.28 -16.27
N LEU A 234 -2.02 7.66 -15.16
CA LEU A 234 -1.11 7.03 -14.19
C LEU A 234 -0.70 5.62 -14.63
N GLU A 235 -1.53 4.92 -15.39
CA GLU A 235 -1.20 3.61 -15.96
C GLU A 235 -1.64 3.54 -17.44
N PRO A 236 -0.74 3.81 -18.40
CA PRO A 236 -1.09 3.83 -19.81
C PRO A 236 -1.41 2.43 -20.38
N ASP A 237 -0.93 1.35 -19.77
CA ASP A 237 -1.10 -0.02 -20.27
C ASP A 237 -1.49 -1.01 -19.16
N PRO A 238 -2.70 -0.88 -18.61
CA PRO A 238 -3.15 -1.66 -17.45
C PRO A 238 -3.24 -3.17 -17.74
N PHE A 239 -3.44 -3.56 -18.99
CA PHE A 239 -3.50 -4.98 -19.37
C PHE A 239 -2.11 -5.63 -19.36
N THR A 240 -1.06 -4.93 -19.81
CA THR A 240 0.31 -5.44 -19.65
C THR A 240 0.67 -5.51 -18.17
N TYR A 241 0.29 -4.53 -17.38
CA TYR A 241 0.50 -4.58 -15.93
C TYR A 241 -0.13 -5.83 -15.31
N LEU A 242 -1.42 -6.09 -15.57
CA LEU A 242 -2.15 -7.25 -15.05
C LEU A 242 -1.57 -8.61 -15.47
N LEU A 243 -0.97 -8.71 -16.66
CA LEU A 243 -0.32 -9.94 -17.11
C LEU A 243 0.94 -10.30 -16.32
N HIS A 244 1.58 -9.33 -15.67
CA HIS A 244 2.83 -9.53 -14.93
C HIS A 244 2.67 -9.38 -13.42
N HIS A 245 1.74 -8.53 -12.97
CA HIS A 245 1.49 -8.28 -11.56
C HIS A 245 1.08 -9.58 -10.85
N ASP A 246 1.81 -9.91 -9.78
CA ASP A 246 1.58 -11.10 -8.95
C ASP A 246 1.55 -12.40 -9.77
N GLY A 247 2.40 -12.46 -10.80
CA GLY A 247 2.49 -13.60 -11.70
C GLY A 247 1.27 -13.79 -12.60
N GLY A 248 0.48 -12.74 -12.83
CA GLY A 248 -0.74 -12.81 -13.64
C GLY A 248 -1.93 -13.39 -12.90
N SER A 249 -1.93 -13.34 -11.56
CA SER A 249 -3.00 -13.92 -10.73
C SER A 249 -4.34 -13.19 -10.87
N HIS A 250 -4.33 -11.93 -11.35
CA HIS A 250 -5.48 -11.02 -11.42
C HIS A 250 -6.35 -11.22 -12.68
N VAL A 251 -6.75 -12.47 -12.96
CA VAL A 251 -7.45 -12.81 -14.21
C VAL A 251 -8.85 -12.17 -14.29
N PHE A 252 -9.55 -12.04 -13.16
CA PHE A 252 -10.87 -11.42 -13.16
C PHE A 252 -10.76 -9.90 -13.35
N SER A 253 -9.67 -9.28 -12.87
CA SER A 253 -9.42 -7.86 -13.12
C SER A 253 -9.32 -7.54 -14.61
N VAL A 254 -8.68 -8.41 -15.40
CA VAL A 254 -8.59 -8.26 -16.87
C VAL A 254 -9.99 -8.23 -17.49
N ILE A 255 -10.85 -9.18 -17.11
CA ILE A 255 -12.22 -9.26 -17.62
C ILE A 255 -13.02 -8.02 -17.20
N LEU A 256 -12.99 -7.69 -15.91
CA LEU A 256 -13.78 -6.61 -15.34
C LEU A 256 -13.34 -5.25 -15.91
N LEU A 257 -12.04 -5.01 -16.06
CA LEU A 257 -11.51 -3.77 -16.64
C LEU A 257 -12.01 -3.54 -18.07
N ASP A 258 -11.95 -4.55 -18.94
CA ASP A 258 -12.49 -4.46 -20.31
C ASP A 258 -13.99 -4.15 -20.31
N TYR A 259 -14.76 -4.80 -19.44
CA TYR A 259 -16.20 -4.50 -19.30
C TYR A 259 -16.46 -3.07 -18.82
N MET A 260 -15.70 -2.57 -17.84
CA MET A 260 -15.83 -1.19 -17.34
C MET A 260 -15.45 -0.13 -18.38
N GLN A 261 -14.47 -0.44 -19.25
CA GLN A 261 -14.08 0.44 -20.34
C GLN A 261 -15.15 0.53 -21.43
N ARG A 262 -15.86 -0.57 -21.71
CA ARG A 262 -16.92 -0.63 -22.74
C ARG A 262 -18.28 -0.14 -22.26
N VAL A 263 -18.57 -0.31 -20.97
CA VAL A 263 -19.89 -0.02 -20.39
C VAL A 263 -19.69 0.91 -19.21
N PRO A 264 -19.57 2.23 -19.42
CA PRO A 264 -19.34 3.16 -18.32
C PRO A 264 -20.50 3.17 -17.33
N LYS A 265 -20.17 3.38 -16.05
CA LYS A 265 -21.14 3.54 -14.97
C LYS A 265 -22.05 4.75 -15.22
N LEU A 266 -23.36 4.57 -14.98
CA LEU A 266 -24.33 5.65 -15.07
C LEU A 266 -24.23 6.58 -13.85
N GLU A 267 -24.45 7.89 -14.08
CA GLU A 267 -24.49 8.86 -12.99
C GLU A 267 -25.62 8.51 -12.00
N GLY A 268 -25.33 8.64 -10.70
CA GLY A 268 -26.30 8.38 -9.63
C GLY A 268 -26.46 6.91 -9.20
N SER A 269 -25.93 5.94 -9.95
CA SER A 269 -25.83 4.55 -9.49
C SER A 269 -24.69 4.38 -8.48
N SER A 270 -24.83 3.43 -7.56
CA SER A 270 -23.72 2.98 -6.70
C SER A 270 -22.75 2.10 -7.48
N PHE A 271 -21.52 1.96 -6.97
CA PHE A 271 -20.55 1.04 -7.58
C PHE A 271 -21.03 -0.43 -7.50
N SER A 272 -21.60 -0.86 -6.36
CA SER A 272 -22.10 -2.24 -6.21
C SER A 272 -23.21 -2.57 -7.23
N GLU A 273 -24.19 -1.69 -7.43
CA GLU A 273 -25.23 -1.87 -8.46
C GLU A 273 -24.63 -1.96 -9.87
N TYR A 274 -23.65 -1.10 -10.16
CA TYR A 274 -22.95 -1.09 -11.43
C TYR A 274 -22.18 -2.40 -11.65
N LEU A 275 -21.41 -2.86 -10.67
CA LEU A 275 -20.67 -4.12 -10.71
C LEU A 275 -21.61 -5.31 -10.93
N ILE A 276 -22.72 -5.39 -10.19
CA ILE A 276 -23.75 -6.42 -10.39
C ILE A 276 -24.30 -6.37 -11.82
N SER A 277 -24.54 -5.17 -12.36
CA SER A 277 -25.04 -5.01 -13.73
C SER A 277 -24.04 -5.44 -14.80
N LEU A 278 -22.73 -5.28 -14.54
CA LEU A 278 -21.67 -5.74 -15.43
C LEU A 278 -21.56 -7.25 -15.40
N VAL A 279 -21.47 -7.84 -14.21
CA VAL A 279 -21.33 -9.28 -14.01
C VAL A 279 -22.50 -10.02 -14.66
N LYS A 280 -23.75 -9.54 -14.53
CA LYS A 280 -24.92 -10.11 -15.22
C LYS A 280 -24.81 -10.13 -16.76
N LYS A 281 -23.93 -9.32 -17.37
CA LYS A 281 -23.66 -9.30 -18.82
C LYS A 281 -22.47 -10.16 -19.22
N MET A 282 -21.77 -10.76 -18.26
CA MET A 282 -20.64 -11.64 -18.50
C MET A 282 -21.12 -13.06 -18.82
N PRO A 283 -20.37 -13.82 -19.64
CA PRO A 283 -20.72 -15.19 -19.98
C PRO A 283 -20.34 -16.14 -18.83
N HIS A 284 -21.19 -16.20 -17.79
CA HIS A 284 -21.00 -17.08 -16.64
C HIS A 284 -20.81 -18.56 -17.06
N GLY A 285 -19.87 -19.23 -16.41
CA GLY A 285 -19.44 -20.59 -16.77
C GLY A 285 -18.47 -20.63 -17.96
N ASN A 286 -18.14 -19.47 -18.54
CA ASN A 286 -17.23 -19.33 -19.68
C ASN A 286 -16.45 -18.01 -19.64
N LEU A 287 -16.01 -17.60 -18.44
CA LEU A 287 -15.22 -16.37 -18.28
C LEU A 287 -13.84 -16.44 -18.97
N ALA A 288 -13.34 -17.64 -19.28
CA ALA A 288 -12.13 -17.80 -20.12
C ALA A 288 -12.27 -17.12 -21.50
N ASN A 289 -13.43 -17.23 -22.15
CA ASN A 289 -13.67 -16.54 -23.42
C ASN A 289 -13.73 -15.02 -23.26
N ALA A 290 -14.26 -14.54 -22.13
CA ALA A 290 -14.27 -13.10 -21.82
C ALA A 290 -12.85 -12.58 -21.58
N TYR A 291 -12.00 -13.36 -20.92
CA TYR A 291 -10.59 -13.03 -20.69
C TYR A 291 -9.80 -12.92 -22.00
N GLN A 292 -9.93 -13.92 -22.89
CA GLN A 292 -9.29 -13.89 -24.21
C GLN A 292 -9.74 -12.67 -25.00
N LYS A 293 -11.05 -12.41 -25.05
CA LYS A 293 -11.59 -11.26 -25.76
C LYS A 293 -11.13 -9.92 -25.18
N ALA A 294 -11.00 -9.81 -23.86
CA ALA A 294 -10.47 -8.61 -23.20
C ALA A 294 -9.02 -8.33 -23.65
N LEU A 295 -8.18 -9.37 -23.69
CA LEU A 295 -6.80 -9.26 -24.17
C LEU A 295 -6.72 -8.92 -25.66
N GLU A 296 -7.56 -9.54 -26.49
CA GLU A 296 -7.67 -9.21 -27.93
C GLU A 296 -8.07 -7.75 -28.14
N ASN A 297 -9.09 -7.26 -27.42
CA ASN A 297 -9.51 -5.85 -27.48
C ASN A 297 -8.38 -4.90 -27.08
N ALA A 298 -7.55 -5.31 -26.11
CA ALA A 298 -6.38 -4.59 -25.65
C ALA A 298 -5.14 -4.77 -26.55
N GLY A 299 -5.26 -5.49 -27.67
CA GLY A 299 -4.16 -5.76 -28.60
C GLY A 299 -3.06 -6.65 -28.00
N LYS A 300 -3.38 -7.45 -26.98
CA LYS A 300 -2.45 -8.38 -26.34
C LYS A 300 -2.60 -9.75 -26.98
N ASN A 301 -1.52 -10.23 -27.58
CA ASN A 301 -1.48 -11.60 -28.09
C ASN A 301 -1.17 -12.55 -26.94
N LEU A 302 -2.10 -13.45 -26.64
CA LEU A 302 -1.79 -14.62 -25.84
C LEU A 302 -0.97 -15.57 -26.71
N THR A 303 0.34 -15.63 -26.48
CA THR A 303 1.13 -16.78 -26.94
C THR A 303 0.75 -17.95 -26.02
N ILE A 304 -0.20 -18.76 -26.46
CA ILE A 304 -0.59 -20.01 -25.77
C ILE A 304 0.53 -21.04 -25.93
#